data_AF-A0AAN6P7P7-F1
#
_entry.id   AF-A0AAN6P7P7-F1
#
_cell.length_a   1.000
_cell.length_b   1.000
_cell.length_c   1.000
_cell.angle_alpha   90.00
_cell.angle_beta   90.00
_cell.angle_gamma   90.00
#
_symmetry.space_group_name_H-M   'P 1'
#
loop_
_entity.id
_entity.type
_entity.pdbx_description
1 polymer ?
#
loop_
_entity_poly.entity_id
_entity_poly.type
_entity_poly.pdbx_seq_one_letter_code
_entity_poly.pdbx_strand_id
1 'polypeptide(L)'
;MHCAQELFSLFILAIAAEVSSVGGTTSPLPPQGGKYRVWDNTLLTSLAEQAVRTKLAANIDEALTLVVPAFAHYNLLPKTDPVEQPACSEGEHTDAGVDERDGSDSDDGSDGGAWINGDD
;
A
#
# COMPACT_ATOMS: atom_id res chain seq x y z
N MET A 1 -3.08 -16.83 -17.57
CA MET A 1 -3.08 -16.80 -16.09
C MET A 1 -4.25 -15.99 -15.55
N HIS A 2 -4.48 -14.76 -16.01
CA HIS A 2 -5.55 -13.87 -15.51
C HIS A 2 -6.95 -14.50 -15.44
N CYS A 3 -7.43 -15.15 -16.52
CA CYS A 3 -8.73 -15.84 -16.49
C CYS A 3 -8.84 -16.91 -15.37
N ALA A 4 -7.77 -17.64 -15.07
CA ALA A 4 -7.78 -18.62 -13.98
C ALA A 4 -7.81 -17.94 -12.60
N GLN A 5 -7.09 -16.82 -12.44
CA GLN A 5 -7.11 -16.02 -11.20
C GLN A 5 -8.47 -15.38 -10.96
N GLU A 6 -9.13 -14.90 -12.02
CA GLU A 6 -10.49 -14.37 -11.97
C GLU A 6 -11.49 -15.47 -11.56
N LEU A 7 -11.46 -16.63 -12.22
CA LEU A 7 -12.32 -17.76 -11.87
C LEU A 7 -12.09 -18.23 -10.42
N PHE A 8 -10.85 -18.28 -9.98
CA PHE A 8 -10.52 -18.60 -8.60
C PHE A 8 -11.08 -17.56 -7.63
N SER A 9 -10.93 -16.27 -7.92
CA SER A 9 -11.44 -15.18 -7.08
C SER A 9 -12.97 -15.24 -6.97
N LEU A 10 -13.66 -15.51 -8.08
CA LEU A 10 -15.11 -15.73 -8.10
C LEU A 10 -15.52 -16.97 -7.30
N PHE A 11 -14.74 -18.05 -7.38
CA PHE A 11 -14.98 -19.26 -6.60
C PHE A 11 -14.82 -19.01 -5.09
N ILE A 12 -13.76 -18.32 -4.67
CA ILE A 12 -13.58 -17.95 -3.26
C ILE A 12 -14.68 -17.00 -2.79
N LEU A 13 -15.10 -16.05 -3.62
CA LEU A 13 -16.23 -15.16 -3.32
C LEU A 13 -17.54 -15.93 -3.13
N ALA A 14 -17.81 -16.94 -3.96
CA ALA A 14 -18.97 -17.80 -3.83
C ALA A 14 -18.92 -18.63 -2.53
N ILE A 15 -17.75 -19.14 -2.14
CA ILE A 15 -17.58 -19.82 -0.84
C ILE A 15 -17.88 -18.85 0.31
N ALA A 16 -17.31 -17.64 0.26
CA ALA A 16 -17.49 -16.64 1.30
C ALA A 16 -18.96 -16.22 1.47
N ALA A 17 -19.76 -16.24 0.40
CA ALA A 17 -21.19 -15.94 0.45
C ALA A 17 -22.01 -16.97 1.24
N GLU A 18 -21.57 -18.23 1.28
CA GLU A 18 -22.32 -19.36 1.85
C GLU A 18 -21.87 -19.71 3.28
N VAL A 19 -20.83 -19.06 3.80
CA VAL A 19 -20.32 -19.33 5.15
C VAL A 19 -20.63 -18.19 6.12
N SER A 20 -20.91 -18.54 7.37
CA SER A 20 -21.19 -17.59 8.45
C SER A 20 -19.95 -17.15 9.24
N SER A 21 -18.86 -17.93 9.17
CA SER A 21 -17.60 -17.64 9.86
C SER A 21 -16.43 -18.35 9.21
N VAL A 22 -15.25 -17.72 9.24
CA VAL A 22 -13.99 -18.35 8.84
C VAL A 22 -13.33 -18.99 10.06
N GLY A 23 -13.08 -20.30 9.97
CA GLY A 23 -12.37 -21.05 11.00
C GLY A 23 -10.85 -20.83 10.97
N GLY A 24 -10.13 -21.66 11.74
CA GLY A 24 -8.68 -21.59 11.85
C GLY A 24 -8.18 -20.69 12.98
N THR A 25 -6.87 -20.67 13.17
CA THR A 25 -6.22 -19.86 14.21
C THR A 25 -5.85 -18.51 13.62
N THR A 26 -6.30 -17.44 14.29
CA THR A 26 -5.87 -16.07 13.96
C THR A 26 -4.81 -15.64 14.96
N SER A 27 -3.65 -15.20 14.46
CA SER A 27 -2.54 -14.71 15.27
C SER A 27 -2.16 -13.31 14.84
N PRO A 28 -1.87 -12.37 15.78
CA PRO A 28 -1.35 -11.07 15.42
C PRO A 28 0.04 -11.22 14.78
N LEU A 29 0.31 -10.40 13.76
CA LEU A 29 1.63 -10.30 13.17
C LEU A 29 2.40 -9.16 13.85
N PRO A 30 3.73 -9.30 14.04
CA PRO A 30 4.55 -8.20 14.52
C PRO A 30 4.44 -7.02 13.53
N PRO A 31 4.50 -5.77 14.01
CA PRO A 31 4.48 -4.60 13.13
C PRO A 31 5.71 -4.66 12.22
N GLN A 32 5.48 -5.00 10.96
CA GLN A 32 6.51 -4.97 9.92
C GLN A 32 6.27 -3.71 9.08
N GLY A 33 7.21 -2.75 9.17
CA GLY A 33 7.11 -1.47 8.47
C GLY A 33 6.71 -1.64 7.02
N GLY A 34 5.54 -1.12 6.65
CA GLY A 34 4.99 -1.17 5.29
C GLY A 34 4.04 -2.32 4.97
N LYS A 35 3.81 -3.29 5.88
CA LYS A 35 2.79 -4.33 5.66
C LYS A 35 1.45 -3.91 6.26
N TYR A 36 0.43 -3.86 5.42
CA TYR A 36 -0.95 -3.52 5.80
C TYR A 36 -1.67 -4.64 6.58
N ARG A 37 -1.10 -5.85 6.64
CA ARG A 37 -1.71 -7.01 7.29
C ARG A 37 -1.21 -7.16 8.72
N VAL A 38 -2.12 -6.95 9.69
CA VAL A 38 -1.83 -6.99 11.14
C VAL A 38 -2.07 -8.35 11.79
N TRP A 39 -2.63 -9.30 11.05
CA TRP A 39 -2.93 -10.65 11.52
C TRP A 39 -2.61 -11.69 10.46
N ASP A 40 -2.45 -12.93 10.88
CA ASP A 40 -2.40 -14.11 10.03
C ASP A 40 -3.54 -15.06 10.40
N ASN A 41 -4.11 -15.76 9.42
CA ASN A 41 -5.14 -16.75 9.65
C ASN A 41 -4.79 -18.04 8.91
N THR A 42 -4.76 -19.16 9.63
CA THR A 42 -4.28 -20.44 9.09
C THR A 42 -5.07 -20.92 7.87
N LEU A 43 -6.39 -20.68 7.83
CA LEU A 43 -7.23 -21.10 6.71
C LEU A 43 -6.96 -20.24 5.48
N LEU A 44 -6.93 -18.92 5.64
CA LEU A 44 -6.66 -17.99 4.54
C LEU A 44 -5.25 -18.18 3.98
N THR A 45 -4.27 -18.45 4.85
CA THR A 45 -2.90 -18.77 4.44
C THR A 45 -2.82 -20.12 3.73
N SER A 46 -3.55 -21.14 4.18
CA SER A 46 -3.61 -22.43 3.48
C SER A 46 -4.23 -22.31 2.07
N LEU A 47 -5.27 -21.48 1.90
CA LEU A 47 -5.83 -21.18 0.58
C LEU A 47 -4.83 -20.43 -0.31
N ALA A 48 -4.08 -19.48 0.26
CA ALA A 48 -3.04 -18.76 -0.47
C ALA A 48 -1.88 -19.69 -0.89
N GLU A 49 -1.42 -20.56 0.01
CA GLU A 49 -0.41 -21.60 -0.28
C GLU A 49 -0.87 -22.53 -1.40
N GLN A 50 -2.15 -22.89 -1.40
CA GLN A 50 -2.73 -23.72 -2.47
C GLN A 50 -2.61 -23.01 -3.83
N ALA A 51 -2.95 -21.72 -3.90
CA ALA A 51 -2.86 -20.93 -5.13
C ALA A 51 -1.41 -20.79 -5.61
N VAL A 52 -0.44 -20.61 -4.71
CA VAL A 52 0.99 -20.59 -5.07
C VAL A 52 1.44 -21.96 -5.57
N ARG A 53 1.08 -23.04 -4.88
CA ARG A 53 1.48 -24.41 -5.23
C ARG A 53 0.97 -24.83 -6.61
N THR A 54 -0.22 -24.38 -6.99
CA THR A 54 -0.80 -24.63 -8.33
C THR A 54 -0.31 -23.64 -9.38
N LYS A 55 0.61 -22.74 -9.03
CA LYS A 55 1.16 -21.67 -9.89
C LYS A 55 0.10 -20.67 -10.37
N LEU A 56 -0.98 -20.52 -9.61
CA LEU A 56 -2.00 -19.52 -9.85
C LEU A 56 -1.54 -18.12 -9.43
N ALA A 57 -0.67 -18.04 -8.43
CA ALA A 57 -0.01 -16.82 -7.97
C ALA A 57 1.50 -17.07 -7.82
N ALA A 58 2.33 -16.03 -7.98
CA ALA A 58 3.78 -16.14 -7.89
C ALA A 58 4.28 -16.26 -6.44
N ASN A 59 3.55 -15.67 -5.49
CA ASN A 59 3.90 -15.69 -4.07
C ASN A 59 2.65 -15.57 -3.18
N ILE A 60 2.86 -15.74 -1.87
CA ILE A 60 1.78 -15.75 -0.88
C ILE A 60 1.07 -14.39 -0.80
N ASP A 61 1.80 -13.28 -0.88
CA ASP A 61 1.22 -11.94 -0.82
C ASP A 61 0.26 -11.71 -2.00
N GLU A 62 0.66 -12.07 -3.22
CA GLU A 62 -0.21 -12.06 -4.41
C GLU A 62 -1.41 -12.99 -4.23
N ALA A 63 -1.20 -14.23 -3.75
CA ALA A 63 -2.29 -15.17 -3.53
C ALA A 63 -3.32 -14.65 -2.51
N LEU A 64 -2.86 -13.98 -1.45
CA LEU A 64 -3.75 -13.36 -0.46
C LEU A 64 -4.57 -12.22 -1.06
N THR A 65 -4.07 -11.50 -2.09
CA THR A 65 -4.89 -10.50 -2.81
C THR A 65 -6.08 -11.11 -3.55
N LEU A 66 -6.05 -12.41 -3.85
CA LEU A 66 -7.17 -13.13 -4.49
C LEU A 66 -8.16 -13.67 -3.46
N VAL A 67 -7.68 -14.02 -2.26
CA VAL A 67 -8.46 -14.70 -1.23
C VAL A 67 -9.10 -13.71 -0.24
N VAL A 68 -8.31 -12.79 0.32
CA VAL A 68 -8.74 -11.91 1.41
C VAL A 68 -9.92 -11.01 1.04
N PRO A 69 -9.98 -10.37 -0.15
CA PRO A 69 -11.09 -9.47 -0.49
C PRO A 69 -12.46 -10.16 -0.49
N ALA A 70 -12.53 -11.43 -0.89
CA ALA A 70 -13.77 -12.19 -0.88
C ALA A 70 -14.35 -12.36 0.53
N PHE A 71 -13.51 -12.71 1.51
CA PHE A 71 -13.93 -12.82 2.90
C PHE A 71 -14.14 -11.45 3.56
N ALA A 72 -13.40 -10.42 3.14
CA ALA A 72 -13.62 -9.04 3.57
C ALA A 72 -15.02 -8.55 3.17
N HIS A 73 -15.44 -8.85 1.94
CA HIS A 73 -16.74 -8.43 1.40
C HIS A 73 -17.93 -8.87 2.28
N TYR A 74 -17.85 -10.07 2.86
CA TYR A 74 -18.88 -10.62 3.74
C TYR A 74 -18.61 -10.40 5.24
N ASN A 75 -17.67 -9.51 5.60
CA ASN A 75 -17.28 -9.23 6.99
C ASN A 75 -16.82 -10.47 7.78
N LEU A 76 -16.19 -11.43 7.10
CA LEU A 76 -15.74 -12.69 7.67
C LEU A 76 -14.29 -12.66 8.17
N LEU A 77 -13.62 -11.53 8.01
CA LEU A 77 -12.24 -11.36 8.49
C LEU A 77 -12.22 -11.14 10.02
N PRO A 78 -11.13 -11.54 10.68
CA PRO A 78 -10.93 -11.23 12.09
C PRO A 78 -11.04 -9.72 12.34
N LYS A 79 -11.92 -9.34 13.27
CA LYS A 79 -12.03 -7.97 13.74
C LYS A 79 -10.81 -7.71 14.61
N THR A 80 -9.96 -6.79 14.18
CA THR A 80 -8.95 -6.23 15.07
C THR A 80 -9.66 -5.18 15.91
N ASP A 81 -9.58 -5.31 17.24
CA ASP A 81 -9.90 -4.16 18.08
C ASP A 81 -8.99 -3.01 17.63
N PRO A 82 -9.52 -1.78 17.49
CA PRO A 82 -8.69 -0.66 17.08
C PRO A 82 -7.59 -0.49 18.12
N VAL A 83 -6.38 -0.95 17.78
CA VAL A 83 -5.17 -0.55 18.48
C VAL A 83 -5.13 0.95 18.29
N GLU A 84 -5.31 1.70 19.39
CA GLU A 84 -5.18 3.15 19.43
C GLU A 84 -3.91 3.53 18.66
N GLN A 85 -4.06 4.05 17.44
CA GLN A 85 -2.95 4.64 16.75
C GLN A 85 -2.60 5.88 17.58
N PRO A 86 -1.36 6.02 18.08
CA PRO A 86 -0.95 7.30 18.64
C PRO A 86 -1.14 8.32 17.53
N ALA A 87 -1.98 9.31 17.79
CA ALA A 87 -2.22 10.42 16.88
C ALA A 87 -0.87 10.90 16.37
N CYS A 88 -0.72 10.99 15.05
CA CYS A 88 0.40 11.68 14.45
C CYS A 88 0.50 13.04 15.14
N SER A 89 1.58 13.27 15.89
CA SER A 89 1.86 14.58 16.44
C SER A 89 1.93 15.53 15.26
N GLU A 90 0.89 16.36 15.08
CA GLU A 90 0.96 17.55 14.25
C GLU A 90 2.21 18.30 14.72
N GLY A 91 3.26 18.26 13.90
CA GLY A 91 4.42 19.10 14.07
C GLY A 91 3.94 20.53 13.92
N GLU A 92 3.65 21.16 15.06
CA GLU A 92 3.35 22.57 15.20
C GLU A 92 4.47 23.36 14.52
N HIS A 93 4.16 23.88 13.32
CA HIS A 93 5.05 24.72 12.56
C HIS A 93 5.01 26.10 13.22
N THR A 94 5.86 26.33 14.21
CA THR A 94 6.06 27.68 14.75
C THR A 94 6.82 28.49 13.71
N ASP A 95 6.05 29.31 13.01
CA ASP A 95 6.43 30.48 12.22
C ASP A 95 7.42 31.35 13.02
N ALA A 96 8.71 31.12 12.79
CA ALA A 96 9.75 32.02 13.28
C ALA A 96 9.92 33.13 12.23
N GLY A 97 9.11 34.18 12.39
CA GLY A 97 9.32 35.45 11.71
C GLY A 97 10.72 35.97 11.99
N VAL A 98 11.55 36.02 10.95
CA VAL A 98 12.80 36.78 10.95
C VAL A 98 12.57 38.00 10.06
N ASP A 99 12.12 39.05 10.72
CA ASP A 99 12.24 40.43 10.28
C ASP A 99 13.73 40.81 10.33
N GLU A 100 14.28 41.35 9.24
CA GLU A 100 15.16 42.52 9.22
C GLU A 100 15.98 42.60 7.90
N ARG A 101 15.71 43.66 7.12
CA ARG A 101 16.68 44.63 6.54
C ARG A 101 17.72 44.07 5.52
N ASP A 102 18.26 44.79 4.55
CA ASP A 102 18.27 46.16 4.04
C ASP A 102 19.30 46.08 2.89
N GLY A 103 19.18 46.94 1.88
CA GLY A 103 20.35 47.37 1.11
C GLY A 103 20.66 46.70 -0.23
N SER A 104 20.35 47.46 -1.27
CA SER A 104 21.30 47.89 -2.31
C SER A 104 21.22 47.21 -3.68
N ASP A 105 20.57 47.98 -4.56
CA ASP A 105 20.80 48.10 -6.00
C ASP A 105 22.27 47.98 -6.41
N SER A 106 22.52 47.28 -7.52
CA SER A 106 23.58 47.61 -8.47
C SER A 106 23.19 47.09 -9.86
N ASP A 107 22.62 48.03 -10.61
CA ASP A 107 22.66 48.13 -12.06
C ASP A 107 24.14 48.10 -12.55
N ASP A 108 24.47 47.22 -13.48
CA ASP A 108 25.50 47.48 -14.51
C ASP A 108 25.21 46.59 -15.72
N GLY A 109 24.99 47.25 -16.84
CA GLY A 109 24.63 46.63 -18.10
C GLY A 109 25.83 46.32 -18.99
N SER A 110 25.56 46.41 -20.30
CA SER A 110 26.46 46.26 -21.44
C SER A 110 26.63 44.85 -22.05
N ASP A 111 25.79 44.65 -23.07
CA ASP A 111 26.18 44.57 -24.48
C ASP A 111 27.23 43.55 -24.94
N GLY A 112 26.79 42.72 -25.90
CA GLY A 112 27.46 42.66 -27.19
C GLY A 112 27.98 41.28 -27.60
N GLY A 113 27.56 40.83 -28.79
CA GLY A 113 28.37 39.94 -29.60
C GLY A 113 27.65 38.79 -30.28
N ALA A 114 26.93 39.08 -31.36
CA ALA A 114 26.58 38.09 -32.39
C ALA A 114 27.80 37.81 -33.29
N TRP A 115 28.17 36.53 -33.54
CA TRP A 115 28.86 36.10 -34.77
C TRP A 115 28.57 34.61 -35.09
N ILE A 116 27.63 34.38 -36.03
CA ILE A 116 27.66 33.55 -37.25
C ILE A 116 28.60 32.31 -37.42
N ASN A 117 27.98 31.26 -38.02
CA ASN A 117 28.48 30.20 -38.95
C ASN A 117 29.52 29.19 -38.44
N GLY A 118 29.57 27.92 -38.85
CA GLY A 118 28.96 27.15 -39.94
C GLY A 118 29.73 25.81 -40.04
N ASP A 119 29.12 24.84 -40.75
CA ASP A 119 29.66 23.61 -41.39
C ASP A 119 30.90 22.87 -40.81
N ASP A 120 30.72 21.58 -40.45
CA ASP A 120 31.11 20.42 -41.29
C ASP A 120 30.34 19.15 -40.82
#